data_AF-A0A972N4T4-F1
#
_entry.id   AF-A0A972N4T4-F1
#
_cell.length_a   1.000
_cell.length_b   1.000
_cell.length_c   1.000
_cell.angle_alpha   90.00
_cell.angle_beta   90.00
_cell.angle_gamma   90.00
#
_symmetry.space_group_name_H-M   'P 1'
#
loop_
_entity.id
_entity.type
_entity.pdbx_description
1 polymer ?
#
loop_
_entity_poly.entity_id
_entity_poly.type
_entity_poly.pdbx_seq_one_letter_code
_entity_poly.pdbx_strand_id
1 'polypeptide(L)'
;MTAKEIKDFEEIRTRARAFLCYLLSRNIPNKVPHPSLETIIQALKKIKKENKDIDALYVLDAQGVQIIDAISNNPDYRKGKNVNKSMRAYYYRAAKEKRCILTDPYPSALTKDLTVTASYPVYDDKNKLHYIVCIDISLKKLLKIIHPTSIDSIFGNFNKIAYSAFCFALFLVAFLLFFKGISSIAIYGLHINKLDIKEIFESTILVTLSLAIFDLIKTIFEEEVLGKNKKHEHEDIHKTMIRFLGSIIIALSIEALMLVFKFALIGPEKILYAVILLGGVTLLLFGLAYYLKSIRSEDE
;
A
#
# COMPACT_ATOMS: atom_id res chain seq x y z
N MET A 1 -10.69 -9.22 -11.32
CA MET A 1 -11.22 -9.21 -9.93
C MET A 1 -10.19 -9.88 -9.05
N THR A 2 -9.71 -9.15 -8.06
CA THR A 2 -8.31 -8.72 -8.09
C THR A 2 -7.59 -9.11 -6.81
N ALA A 3 -6.42 -9.74 -6.92
CA ALA A 3 -5.50 -10.01 -5.81
C ALA A 3 -5.29 -8.80 -4.87
N LYS A 4 -5.51 -7.59 -5.41
CA LYS A 4 -5.60 -6.34 -4.66
C LYS A 4 -6.64 -6.35 -3.53
N GLU A 5 -7.88 -6.77 -3.75
CA GLU A 5 -8.93 -6.72 -2.70
C GLU A 5 -8.61 -7.65 -1.53
N ILE A 6 -8.00 -8.81 -1.82
CA ILE A 6 -7.54 -9.75 -0.79
C ILE A 6 -6.37 -9.14 -0.02
N LYS A 7 -5.44 -8.47 -0.71
CA LYS A 7 -4.32 -7.77 -0.06
C LYS A 7 -4.82 -6.62 0.84
N ASP A 8 -5.70 -5.77 0.31
CA ASP A 8 -6.30 -4.66 1.05
C ASP A 8 -7.06 -5.18 2.28
N PHE A 9 -7.69 -6.36 2.18
CA PHE A 9 -8.36 -7.00 3.31
C PHE A 9 -7.41 -7.45 4.41
N GLU A 10 -6.25 -8.02 4.08
CA GLU A 10 -5.26 -8.43 5.10
C GLU A 10 -4.80 -7.24 5.95
N GLU A 11 -4.63 -6.05 5.34
CA GLU A 11 -4.28 -4.82 6.05
C GLU A 11 -5.38 -4.37 7.03
N ILE A 12 -6.66 -4.53 6.67
CA ILE A 12 -7.79 -4.07 7.49
C ILE A 12 -8.41 -5.16 8.38
N ARG A 13 -7.97 -6.41 8.25
CA ARG A 13 -8.62 -7.60 8.81
C ARG A 13 -8.92 -7.48 10.31
N THR A 14 -7.97 -6.98 11.08
CA THR A 14 -8.10 -6.83 12.53
C THR A 14 -9.18 -5.82 12.89
N ARG A 15 -9.21 -4.67 12.19
CA ARG A 15 -10.24 -3.62 12.37
C ARG A 15 -11.61 -4.13 11.93
N ALA A 16 -11.67 -4.88 10.83
CA ALA A 16 -12.90 -5.49 10.34
C ALA A 16 -13.52 -6.47 11.32
N ARG A 17 -12.68 -7.36 11.87
CA ARG A 17 -13.13 -8.31 12.89
C ARG A 17 -13.63 -7.57 14.13
N ALA A 18 -12.88 -6.56 14.61
CA ALA A 18 -13.29 -5.77 15.76
C ALA A 18 -14.64 -5.08 15.55
N PHE A 19 -14.84 -4.43 14.40
CA PHE A 19 -16.10 -3.75 14.06
C PHE A 19 -17.30 -4.71 14.03
N LEU A 20 -17.21 -5.80 13.26
CA LEU A 20 -18.33 -6.74 13.10
C LEU A 20 -18.61 -7.50 14.40
N CYS A 21 -17.57 -7.88 15.15
CA CYS A 21 -17.74 -8.55 16.43
C CYS A 21 -18.29 -7.62 17.51
N TYR A 22 -17.90 -6.35 17.51
CA TYR A 22 -18.49 -5.34 18.38
C TYR A 22 -19.98 -5.14 18.06
N LEU A 23 -20.33 -5.07 16.77
CA LEU A 23 -21.72 -4.93 16.32
C LEU A 23 -22.61 -6.08 16.82
N LEU A 24 -22.12 -7.32 16.75
CA LEU A 24 -22.82 -8.50 17.26
C LEU A 24 -22.89 -8.51 18.78
N SER A 25 -21.75 -8.40 19.46
CA SER A 25 -21.68 -8.49 20.93
C SER A 25 -22.44 -7.37 21.65
N ARG A 26 -22.52 -6.17 21.07
CA ARG A 26 -23.29 -5.05 21.63
C ARG A 26 -24.81 -5.26 21.57
N ASN A 27 -25.30 -6.00 20.57
CA ASN A 27 -26.73 -6.13 20.31
C ASN A 27 -27.29 -7.50 20.71
N ILE A 28 -26.44 -8.52 20.85
CA ILE A 28 -26.85 -9.91 21.08
C ILE A 28 -26.45 -10.33 22.50
N PRO A 29 -27.42 -10.58 23.40
CA PRO A 29 -27.14 -11.10 24.73
C PRO A 29 -26.38 -12.43 24.65
N ASN A 30 -25.42 -12.61 25.56
CA ASN A 30 -24.61 -13.83 25.66
C ASN A 30 -24.39 -14.15 27.13
N LYS A 31 -24.24 -15.43 27.47
CA LYS A 31 -24.13 -15.94 28.85
C LYS A 31 -25.35 -15.59 29.72
N VAL A 32 -26.53 -15.61 29.13
CA VAL A 32 -27.81 -15.46 29.83
C VAL A 32 -28.44 -16.84 30.07
N PRO A 33 -29.26 -17.06 31.11
CA PRO A 33 -29.79 -18.40 31.42
C PRO A 33 -30.57 -19.06 30.27
N HIS A 34 -31.35 -18.26 29.53
CA HIS A 34 -32.13 -18.73 28.38
C HIS A 34 -31.99 -17.76 27.21
N PRO A 35 -31.00 -17.96 26.32
CA PRO A 35 -30.88 -17.15 25.11
C PRO A 35 -32.12 -17.32 24.22
N SER A 36 -32.90 -16.25 24.03
CA SER A 36 -34.12 -16.30 23.21
C SER A 36 -33.81 -16.03 21.74
N LEU A 37 -34.22 -16.96 20.87
CA LEU A 37 -34.14 -16.78 19.42
C LEU A 37 -34.88 -15.53 18.93
N GLU A 38 -36.04 -15.23 19.51
CA GLU A 38 -36.83 -14.06 19.13
C GLU A 38 -36.08 -12.76 19.42
N THR A 39 -35.44 -12.66 20.59
CA THR A 39 -34.59 -11.52 20.95
C THR A 39 -33.43 -11.35 19.97
N ILE A 40 -32.78 -12.45 19.58
CA ILE A 40 -31.70 -12.45 18.59
C ILE A 40 -32.23 -11.96 17.23
N ILE A 41 -33.38 -12.46 16.76
CA ILE A 41 -33.99 -12.04 15.49
C ILE A 41 -34.28 -10.54 15.49
N GLN A 42 -34.85 -10.00 16.57
CA GLN A 42 -35.14 -8.57 16.67
C GLN A 42 -33.85 -7.73 16.65
N ALA A 43 -32.81 -8.17 17.36
CA ALA A 43 -31.49 -7.54 17.32
C ALA A 43 -30.91 -7.55 15.89
N LEU A 44 -31.00 -8.66 15.17
CA LEU A 44 -30.50 -8.75 13.79
C LEU A 44 -31.29 -7.87 12.82
N LYS A 45 -32.61 -7.76 12.96
CA LYS A 45 -33.43 -6.83 12.18
C LYS A 45 -33.01 -5.38 12.42
N LYS A 46 -32.73 -5.00 13.67
CA LYS A 46 -32.21 -3.67 14.02
C LYS A 46 -30.85 -3.42 13.37
N ILE A 47 -29.89 -4.34 13.53
CA ILE A 47 -28.57 -4.25 12.90
C ILE A 47 -28.70 -4.08 11.39
N LYS A 48 -29.57 -4.87 10.74
CA LYS A 48 -29.76 -4.80 9.28
C LYS A 48 -30.33 -3.46 8.82
N LYS A 49 -31.25 -2.89 9.60
CA LYS A 49 -31.86 -1.57 9.32
C LYS A 49 -30.82 -0.45 9.41
N GLU A 50 -29.93 -0.51 10.40
CA GLU A 50 -28.87 0.47 10.62
C GLU A 50 -27.69 0.30 9.65
N ASN A 51 -27.42 -0.93 9.20
CA ASN A 51 -26.27 -1.27 8.35
C ASN A 51 -26.74 -1.86 7.01
N LYS A 52 -27.06 -0.96 6.06
CA LYS A 52 -27.62 -1.34 4.75
C LYS A 52 -26.66 -2.17 3.89
N ASP A 53 -25.36 -2.01 4.07
CA ASP A 53 -24.31 -2.69 3.31
C ASP A 53 -24.10 -4.17 3.66
N ILE A 54 -24.63 -4.64 4.79
CA ILE A 54 -24.62 -6.07 5.15
C ILE A 54 -25.47 -6.85 4.13
N ASP A 55 -24.96 -7.94 3.59
CA ASP A 55 -25.70 -8.71 2.57
C ASP A 55 -26.76 -9.61 3.20
N ALA A 56 -26.41 -10.35 4.25
CA ALA A 56 -27.32 -11.26 4.92
C ALA A 56 -26.92 -11.48 6.39
N LEU A 57 -27.93 -11.68 7.25
CA LEU A 57 -27.73 -12.12 8.63
C LEU A 57 -28.57 -13.37 8.87
N TYR A 58 -28.04 -14.36 9.59
CA TYR A 58 -28.76 -15.60 9.87
C TYR A 58 -28.27 -16.23 11.18
N VAL A 59 -29.03 -17.19 11.68
CA VAL A 59 -28.75 -17.90 12.92
C VAL A 59 -28.64 -19.39 12.61
N LEU A 60 -27.57 -20.00 13.13
CA LEU A 60 -27.35 -21.44 13.15
C LEU A 60 -27.63 -21.96 14.57
N ASP A 61 -28.18 -23.17 14.68
CA ASP A 61 -28.24 -23.90 15.94
C ASP A 61 -26.87 -24.48 16.35
N ALA A 62 -26.84 -25.15 17.49
CA ALA A 62 -25.65 -25.81 18.03
C ALA A 62 -25.16 -27.02 17.20
N GLN A 63 -25.90 -27.42 16.16
CA GLN A 63 -25.54 -28.48 15.21
C GLN A 63 -25.12 -27.89 13.85
N GLY A 64 -25.23 -26.57 13.68
CA GLY A 64 -24.88 -25.86 12.46
C GLY A 64 -25.98 -25.82 11.42
N VAL A 65 -27.22 -26.14 11.77
CA VAL A 65 -28.38 -25.98 10.88
C VAL A 65 -28.91 -24.55 11.00
N GLN A 66 -29.16 -23.92 9.86
CA GLN A 66 -29.73 -22.59 9.82
C GLN A 66 -31.22 -22.63 10.17
N ILE A 67 -31.63 -21.96 11.24
CA ILE A 67 -32.99 -22.08 11.81
C ILE A 67 -33.99 -21.01 11.34
N ILE A 68 -33.49 -19.98 10.67
CA ILE A 68 -34.30 -18.91 10.05
C ILE A 68 -33.84 -18.65 8.63
N ASP A 69 -34.73 -18.15 7.77
CA ASP A 69 -34.29 -17.57 6.50
C ASP A 69 -33.43 -16.34 6.77
N ALA A 70 -32.44 -16.11 5.91
CA ALA A 70 -31.53 -15.01 6.11
C ALA A 70 -32.26 -13.65 6.03
N ILE A 71 -31.89 -12.75 6.93
CA ILE A 71 -32.40 -11.38 6.99
C ILE A 71 -31.60 -10.54 6.01
N SER A 72 -32.25 -10.07 4.95
CA SER A 72 -31.63 -9.24 3.92
C SER A 72 -32.59 -8.19 3.37
N ASN A 73 -32.01 -7.10 2.84
CA ASN A 73 -32.77 -6.11 2.06
C ASN A 73 -33.08 -6.64 0.65
N ASN A 74 -32.28 -7.58 0.14
CA ASN A 74 -32.55 -8.24 -1.12
C ASN A 74 -33.46 -9.48 -0.88
N PRO A 75 -34.66 -9.53 -1.47
CA PRO A 75 -35.54 -10.70 -1.37
C PRO A 75 -34.89 -12.02 -1.77
N ASP A 76 -34.01 -12.02 -2.78
CA ASP A 76 -33.35 -13.23 -3.32
C ASP A 76 -32.39 -13.91 -2.34
N TYR A 77 -31.96 -13.15 -1.33
CA TYR A 77 -31.05 -13.63 -0.28
C TYR A 77 -31.80 -14.17 0.94
N ARG A 78 -33.13 -13.98 1.03
CA ARG A 78 -33.96 -14.42 2.16
C ARG A 78 -34.31 -15.90 2.06
N LYS A 79 -33.28 -16.74 2.21
CA LYS A 79 -33.37 -18.20 2.10
C LYS A 79 -32.38 -18.88 3.03
N GLY A 80 -32.42 -20.21 3.05
CA GLY A 80 -31.42 -21.05 3.71
C GLY A 80 -31.88 -21.68 5.01
N LYS A 81 -33.14 -21.45 5.45
CA LYS A 81 -33.71 -22.22 6.57
C LYS A 81 -33.58 -23.73 6.31
N ASN A 82 -33.26 -24.48 7.36
CA ASN A 82 -33.01 -25.93 7.39
C ASN A 82 -31.78 -26.41 6.61
N VAL A 83 -30.91 -25.51 6.14
CA VAL A 83 -29.67 -25.91 5.47
C VAL A 83 -28.57 -26.17 6.51
N ASN A 84 -27.92 -27.33 6.44
CA ASN A 84 -26.78 -27.65 7.29
C ASN A 84 -25.51 -26.92 6.81
N LYS A 85 -24.89 -26.17 7.72
CA LYS A 85 -23.66 -25.38 7.52
C LYS A 85 -22.52 -25.81 8.46
N SER A 86 -22.63 -26.94 9.14
CA SER A 86 -21.64 -27.43 10.12
C SER A 86 -20.21 -27.55 9.55
N MET A 87 -20.08 -27.86 8.26
CA MET A 87 -18.77 -27.98 7.59
C MET A 87 -18.16 -26.63 7.16
N ARG A 88 -18.85 -25.51 7.37
CA ARG A 88 -18.40 -24.18 6.93
C ARG A 88 -17.47 -23.56 7.97
N ALA A 89 -16.45 -22.84 7.49
CA ALA A 89 -15.42 -22.22 8.33
C ALA A 89 -16.01 -21.29 9.40
N TYR A 90 -17.03 -20.52 9.05
CA TYR A 90 -17.73 -19.64 9.98
C TYR A 90 -18.41 -20.37 11.14
N TYR A 91 -18.79 -21.64 10.96
CA TYR A 91 -19.38 -22.45 12.01
C TYR A 91 -18.30 -23.11 12.89
N TYR A 92 -17.48 -24.00 12.32
CA TYR A 92 -16.59 -24.83 13.14
C TYR A 92 -15.49 -24.01 13.83
N ARG A 93 -15.03 -22.90 13.24
CA ARG A 93 -14.07 -22.00 13.89
C ARG A 93 -14.70 -21.27 15.07
N ALA A 94 -15.90 -20.73 14.90
CA ALA A 94 -16.60 -20.04 15.99
C ALA A 94 -16.90 -21.00 17.15
N ALA A 95 -17.36 -22.21 16.85
CA ALA A 95 -17.62 -23.25 17.86
C ALA A 95 -16.35 -23.69 18.59
N LYS A 96 -15.24 -23.90 17.86
CA LYS A 96 -13.95 -24.32 18.42
C LYS A 96 -13.27 -23.22 19.24
N GLU A 97 -13.21 -22.00 18.71
CA GLU A 97 -12.53 -20.87 19.35
C GLU A 97 -13.34 -20.23 20.48
N LYS A 98 -14.64 -20.55 20.60
CA LYS A 98 -15.57 -20.02 21.62
C LYS A 98 -15.62 -18.49 21.72
N ARG A 99 -15.36 -17.82 20.60
CA ARG A 99 -15.32 -16.35 20.50
C ARG A 99 -15.82 -15.91 19.14
N CYS A 100 -16.03 -14.59 19.01
CA CYS A 100 -16.34 -14.01 17.72
C CYS A 100 -15.15 -14.12 16.75
N ILE A 101 -15.41 -14.64 15.55
CA ILE A 101 -14.41 -14.81 14.50
C ILE A 101 -14.84 -14.12 13.21
N LEU A 102 -13.87 -13.90 12.32
CA LEU A 102 -14.07 -13.43 10.95
C LEU A 102 -13.36 -14.43 10.02
N THR A 103 -14.07 -14.93 9.01
CA THR A 103 -13.48 -15.84 8.03
C THR A 103 -12.51 -15.13 7.10
N ASP A 104 -11.67 -15.92 6.42
CA ASP A 104 -10.99 -15.48 5.20
C ASP A 104 -12.03 -15.21 4.09
N PRO A 105 -11.72 -14.36 3.09
CA PRO A 105 -12.63 -14.11 1.98
C PRO A 105 -12.91 -15.38 1.18
N TYR A 106 -14.18 -15.65 0.91
CA TYR A 106 -14.61 -16.81 0.13
C TYR A 106 -15.76 -16.45 -0.83
N PRO A 107 -15.95 -17.20 -1.93
CA PRO A 107 -17.07 -16.96 -2.84
C PRO A 107 -18.42 -17.21 -2.16
N SER A 108 -19.28 -16.19 -2.13
CA SER A 108 -20.60 -16.29 -1.53
C SER A 108 -21.51 -17.20 -2.35
N ALA A 109 -22.26 -18.06 -1.65
CA ALA A 109 -23.35 -18.82 -2.26
C ALA A 109 -24.56 -17.95 -2.64
N LEU A 110 -24.65 -16.72 -2.09
CA LEU A 110 -25.75 -15.79 -2.34
C LEU A 110 -25.44 -14.85 -3.51
N THR A 111 -24.28 -14.21 -3.49
CA THR A 111 -23.92 -13.15 -4.44
C THR A 111 -22.95 -13.60 -5.53
N LYS A 112 -22.26 -14.75 -5.35
CA LYS A 112 -21.10 -15.21 -6.14
C LYS A 112 -19.84 -14.34 -6.01
N ASP A 113 -19.92 -13.20 -5.32
CA ASP A 113 -18.78 -12.33 -5.03
C ASP A 113 -18.01 -12.80 -3.79
N LEU A 114 -16.76 -12.34 -3.67
CA LEU A 114 -15.96 -12.52 -2.45
C LEU A 114 -16.66 -11.89 -1.25
N THR A 115 -16.84 -12.68 -0.21
CA THR A 115 -17.56 -12.33 1.01
C THR A 115 -16.76 -12.82 2.21
N VAL A 116 -16.89 -12.11 3.32
CA VAL A 116 -16.41 -12.56 4.62
C VAL A 116 -17.59 -12.69 5.57
N THR A 117 -17.47 -13.64 6.49
CA THR A 117 -18.52 -13.89 7.49
C THR A 117 -17.98 -13.66 8.88
N ALA A 118 -18.60 -12.74 9.61
CA ALA A 118 -18.41 -12.63 11.05
C ALA A 118 -19.36 -13.59 11.77
N SER A 119 -18.86 -14.34 12.75
CA SER A 119 -19.63 -15.37 13.45
C SER A 119 -19.49 -15.22 14.94
N TYR A 120 -20.62 -15.08 15.62
CA TYR A 120 -20.70 -14.84 17.06
C TYR A 120 -21.41 -16.01 17.75
N PRO A 121 -20.69 -16.86 18.49
CA PRO A 121 -21.30 -17.95 19.24
C PRO A 121 -22.00 -17.43 20.50
N VAL A 122 -23.23 -17.87 20.71
CA VAL A 122 -24.10 -17.51 21.83
C VAL A 122 -24.24 -18.70 22.77
N TYR A 123 -23.80 -18.49 24.00
CA TYR A 123 -23.82 -19.46 25.08
C TYR A 123 -24.82 -19.06 26.15
N ASP A 124 -25.30 -20.03 26.92
CA ASP A 124 -25.98 -19.76 28.19
C ASP A 124 -25.00 -19.49 29.33
N ASP A 125 -25.55 -19.22 30.52
CA ASP A 125 -24.82 -19.02 31.77
C ASP A 125 -23.99 -20.26 32.21
N LYS A 126 -24.32 -21.44 31.67
CA LYS A 126 -23.62 -22.72 31.88
C LYS A 126 -22.60 -23.04 30.78
N ASN A 127 -22.28 -22.07 29.91
CA ASN A 127 -21.37 -22.22 28.76
C ASN A 127 -21.80 -23.30 27.74
N LYS A 128 -23.10 -23.63 27.66
CA LYS A 128 -23.65 -24.47 26.59
C LYS A 128 -23.93 -23.61 25.36
N LEU A 129 -23.45 -24.05 24.20
CA LEU A 129 -23.72 -23.38 22.92
C LEU A 129 -25.19 -23.58 22.54
N HIS A 130 -25.90 -22.50 22.27
CA HIS A 130 -27.27 -22.55 21.75
C HIS A 130 -27.33 -22.14 20.28
N TYR A 131 -26.65 -21.05 19.93
CA TYR A 131 -26.71 -20.47 18.59
C TYR A 131 -25.34 -19.97 18.11
N ILE A 132 -25.17 -19.89 16.80
CA ILE A 132 -24.11 -19.10 16.17
C ILE A 132 -24.78 -18.09 15.24
N VAL A 133 -24.50 -16.82 15.47
CA VAL A 133 -25.06 -15.72 14.69
C VAL A 133 -24.06 -15.26 13.66
N CYS A 134 -24.48 -15.20 12.40
CA CYS A 134 -23.61 -14.90 11.27
C CYS A 134 -24.01 -13.61 10.57
N ILE A 135 -23.00 -12.84 10.14
CA ILE A 135 -23.12 -11.68 9.26
C ILE A 135 -22.28 -11.95 8.01
N ASP A 136 -22.93 -12.00 6.84
CA ASP A 136 -22.27 -12.03 5.55
C ASP A 136 -22.19 -10.62 4.97
N ILE A 137 -20.98 -10.21 4.58
CA ILE A 137 -20.73 -8.93 3.90
C ILE A 137 -19.72 -9.10 2.77
N SER A 138 -20.07 -8.59 1.59
CA SER A 138 -19.18 -8.52 0.44
C SER A 138 -17.90 -7.78 0.80
N LEU A 139 -16.77 -8.33 0.39
CA LEU A 139 -15.44 -7.80 0.67
C LEU A 139 -15.32 -6.33 0.26
N LYS A 140 -15.86 -6.00 -0.91
CA LYS A 140 -15.88 -4.64 -1.47
C LYS A 140 -16.64 -3.65 -0.57
N LYS A 141 -17.79 -4.07 -0.03
CA LYS A 141 -18.61 -3.24 0.87
C LYS A 141 -17.91 -3.05 2.21
N LEU A 142 -17.32 -4.11 2.75
CA LEU A 142 -16.58 -4.07 4.00
C LEU A 142 -15.36 -3.12 3.92
N LEU A 143 -14.59 -3.20 2.83
CA LEU A 143 -13.46 -2.30 2.58
C LEU A 143 -13.91 -0.83 2.56
N LYS A 144 -15.07 -0.54 1.95
CA LYS A 144 -15.64 0.81 1.92
C LYS A 144 -16.03 1.34 3.31
N ILE A 145 -16.51 0.48 4.20
CA ILE A 145 -16.89 0.86 5.57
C ILE A 145 -15.66 1.19 6.42
N ILE A 146 -14.60 0.41 6.28
CA ILE A 146 -13.45 0.46 7.20
C ILE A 146 -12.35 1.40 6.69
N HIS A 147 -12.23 1.53 5.37
CA HIS A 147 -11.24 2.38 4.74
C HIS A 147 -11.89 3.30 3.70
N PRO A 148 -12.68 4.31 4.13
CA PRO A 148 -13.28 5.28 3.21
C PRO A 148 -12.21 5.96 2.33
N THR A 149 -11.03 6.21 2.89
CA THR A 149 -9.87 6.82 2.22
C THR A 149 -9.20 5.97 1.14
N SER A 150 -9.41 4.64 1.09
CA SER A 150 -8.77 3.78 0.07
C SER A 150 -9.57 3.74 -1.24
N ILE A 151 -10.81 4.23 -1.21
CA ILE A 151 -11.75 4.20 -2.34
C ILE A 151 -11.98 5.60 -2.93
N ASP A 152 -11.63 6.68 -2.22
CA ASP A 152 -11.61 8.03 -2.79
C ASP A 152 -10.39 8.20 -3.70
N SER A 153 -10.48 7.52 -4.83
CA SER A 153 -9.61 7.57 -6.01
C SER A 153 -9.32 9.00 -6.48
N ILE A 154 -10.10 10.00 -6.06
CA ILE A 154 -9.93 11.39 -6.44
C ILE A 154 -8.59 11.94 -5.93
N PHE A 155 -8.24 11.71 -4.65
CA PHE A 155 -7.00 12.28 -4.09
C PHE A 155 -5.76 11.50 -4.55
N GLY A 156 -5.88 10.16 -4.62
CA GLY A 156 -4.82 9.31 -5.16
C GLY A 156 -4.55 9.55 -6.65
N ASN A 157 -5.60 9.75 -7.44
CA ASN A 157 -5.45 10.09 -8.86
C ASN A 157 -4.95 11.52 -9.04
N PHE A 158 -5.39 12.48 -8.21
CA PHE A 158 -4.88 13.85 -8.25
C PHE A 158 -3.37 13.89 -7.99
N ASN A 159 -2.89 13.24 -6.93
CA ASN A 159 -1.46 13.17 -6.65
C ASN A 159 -0.69 12.53 -7.81
N LYS A 160 -1.19 11.42 -8.37
CA LYS A 160 -0.56 10.79 -9.55
C LYS A 160 -0.48 11.74 -10.75
N ILE A 161 -1.55 12.49 -11.02
CA ILE A 161 -1.57 13.48 -12.10
C ILE A 161 -0.56 14.60 -11.83
N ALA A 162 -0.51 15.11 -10.60
CA ALA A 162 0.44 16.15 -10.21
C ALA A 162 1.90 15.67 -10.36
N TYR A 163 2.26 14.52 -9.79
CA TYR A 163 3.60 13.94 -9.92
C TYR A 163 3.95 13.63 -11.38
N SER A 164 3.01 13.15 -12.19
CA SER A 164 3.23 12.93 -13.61
C SER A 164 3.50 14.24 -14.36
N ALA A 165 2.82 15.34 -14.01
CA ALA A 165 3.08 16.65 -14.59
C ALA A 165 4.47 17.18 -14.21
N PHE A 166 4.89 17.02 -12.95
CA PHE A 166 6.25 17.38 -12.53
C PHE A 166 7.32 16.55 -13.23
N CYS A 167 7.12 15.24 -13.37
CA CYS A 167 8.02 14.36 -14.11
C CYS A 167 8.16 14.81 -15.58
N PHE A 168 7.06 15.19 -16.22
CA PHE A 168 7.08 15.69 -17.60
C PHE A 168 7.81 17.02 -17.73
N ALA A 169 7.59 17.96 -16.81
CA ALA A 169 8.30 19.24 -16.79
C ALA A 169 9.82 19.05 -16.60
N LEU A 170 10.22 18.22 -15.65
CA LEU A 170 11.63 17.87 -15.43
C LEU A 170 12.23 17.16 -16.65
N PHE A 171 11.47 16.30 -17.32
CA PHE A 171 11.92 15.61 -18.54
C PHE A 171 12.22 16.60 -19.66
N LEU A 172 11.38 17.61 -19.86
CA LEU A 172 11.66 18.68 -20.82
C LEU A 172 12.95 19.44 -20.47
N VAL A 173 13.17 19.75 -19.19
CA VAL A 173 14.40 20.41 -18.74
C VAL A 173 15.63 19.53 -19.01
N ALA A 174 15.58 18.25 -18.62
CA ALA A 174 16.66 17.30 -18.88
C ALA A 174 16.95 17.19 -20.39
N PHE A 175 15.90 17.08 -21.21
CA PHE A 175 16.02 16.97 -22.66
C PHE A 175 16.66 18.22 -23.29
N LEU A 176 16.27 19.42 -22.85
CA LEU A 176 16.88 20.68 -23.32
C LEU A 176 18.36 20.79 -22.96
N LEU A 177 18.73 20.42 -21.72
CA LEU A 177 20.13 20.40 -21.27
C LEU A 177 20.97 19.40 -22.09
N PHE A 178 20.43 18.20 -22.34
CA PHE A 178 21.05 17.18 -23.17
C PHE A 178 21.30 17.68 -24.58
N PHE A 179 20.27 18.23 -25.22
CA PHE A 179 20.36 18.72 -26.59
C PHE A 179 21.36 19.88 -26.70
N LYS A 180 21.35 20.81 -25.75
CA LYS A 180 22.32 21.90 -25.68
C LYS A 180 23.75 21.38 -25.50
N GLY A 181 23.95 20.41 -24.62
CA GLY A 181 25.26 19.79 -24.38
C GLY A 181 25.80 19.07 -25.62
N ILE A 182 24.97 18.26 -26.29
CA ILE A 182 25.37 17.58 -27.53
C ILE A 182 25.63 18.56 -28.66
N SER A 183 24.75 19.55 -28.85
CA SER A 183 24.91 20.55 -29.91
C SER A 183 26.23 21.31 -29.76
N SER A 184 26.57 21.68 -28.52
CA SER A 184 27.84 22.33 -28.21
C SER A 184 29.05 21.44 -28.51
N ILE A 185 29.01 20.15 -28.14
CA ILE A 185 30.06 19.18 -28.52
C ILE A 185 30.17 19.03 -30.04
N ALA A 186 29.05 19.00 -30.76
CA ALA A 186 29.04 18.85 -32.22
C ALA A 186 29.64 20.06 -32.94
N ILE A 187 29.31 21.28 -32.50
CA ILE A 187 29.77 22.52 -33.14
C ILE A 187 31.24 22.81 -32.79
N TYR A 188 31.60 22.73 -31.51
CA TYR A 188 32.92 23.16 -31.03
C TYR A 188 33.93 22.00 -30.97
N GLY A 189 33.48 20.76 -30.82
CA GLY A 189 34.36 19.58 -30.76
C GLY A 189 34.84 19.08 -32.13
N LEU A 190 34.12 19.34 -33.22
CA LEU A 190 34.51 18.89 -34.57
C LEU A 190 35.51 19.83 -35.28
N HIS A 191 35.61 21.10 -34.86
CA HIS A 191 36.61 22.03 -35.39
C HIS A 191 37.92 21.96 -34.58
N ILE A 192 38.73 20.94 -34.90
CA ILE A 192 40.00 20.61 -34.24
C ILE A 192 40.96 21.81 -34.15
N ASN A 193 40.91 22.75 -35.10
CA ASN A 193 41.80 23.93 -35.13
C ASN A 193 41.39 25.07 -34.17
N LYS A 194 40.23 25.00 -33.49
CA LYS A 194 39.74 25.98 -32.51
C LYS A 194 39.10 25.30 -31.30
N LEU A 195 39.75 24.25 -30.78
CA LEU A 195 39.30 23.56 -29.57
C LEU A 195 39.43 24.48 -28.35
N ASP A 196 38.31 25.10 -27.96
CA ASP A 196 38.19 25.74 -26.65
C ASP A 196 37.84 24.66 -25.61
N ILE A 197 38.83 24.31 -24.79
CA ILE A 197 38.70 23.31 -23.73
C ILE A 197 37.57 23.70 -22.76
N LYS A 198 37.32 24.99 -22.56
CA LYS A 198 36.24 25.49 -21.69
C LYS A 198 34.86 25.06 -22.19
N GLU A 199 34.60 25.18 -23.49
CA GLU A 199 33.33 24.81 -24.12
C GLU A 199 33.08 23.31 -24.03
N ILE A 200 34.12 22.49 -24.18
CA ILE A 200 34.03 21.03 -24.00
C ILE A 200 33.62 20.69 -22.55
N PHE A 201 34.27 21.31 -21.56
CA PHE A 201 33.90 21.10 -20.16
C PHE A 201 32.46 21.53 -19.86
N GLU A 202 32.04 22.72 -20.31
CA GLU A 202 30.67 23.20 -20.09
C GLU A 202 29.64 22.24 -20.72
N SER A 203 29.95 21.71 -21.90
CA SER A 203 29.07 20.76 -22.59
C SER A 203 28.97 19.42 -21.86
N THR A 204 30.09 18.90 -21.34
CA THR A 204 30.10 17.66 -20.55
C THR A 204 29.33 17.84 -19.24
N ILE A 205 29.40 19.01 -18.59
CA ILE A 205 28.60 19.33 -17.40
C ILE A 205 27.10 19.30 -17.74
N LEU A 206 26.69 19.92 -18.85
CA LEU A 206 25.29 19.93 -19.28
C LEU A 206 24.73 18.52 -19.55
N VAL A 207 25.52 17.65 -20.20
CA VAL A 207 25.14 16.26 -20.46
C VAL A 207 25.05 15.45 -19.15
N THR A 208 25.99 15.63 -18.23
CA THR A 208 26.02 14.93 -16.94
C THR A 208 24.84 15.35 -16.06
N LEU A 209 24.55 16.65 -15.99
CA LEU A 209 23.40 17.20 -15.27
C LEU A 209 22.08 16.66 -15.85
N SER A 210 21.98 16.58 -17.17
CA SER A 210 20.80 16.01 -17.83
C SER A 210 20.56 14.55 -17.44
N LEU A 211 21.61 13.72 -17.47
CA LEU A 211 21.51 12.31 -17.09
C LEU A 211 21.06 12.14 -15.63
N ALA A 212 21.62 12.95 -14.72
CA ALA A 212 21.25 12.93 -13.31
C ALA A 212 19.76 13.29 -13.09
N ILE A 213 19.25 14.30 -13.81
CA ILE A 213 17.82 14.67 -13.75
C ILE A 213 16.96 13.55 -14.34
N PHE A 214 17.40 12.89 -15.41
CA PHE A 214 16.68 11.78 -16.02
C PHE A 214 16.51 10.59 -15.05
N ASP A 215 17.57 10.21 -14.34
CA ASP A 215 17.51 9.14 -13.33
C ASP A 215 16.58 9.50 -12.16
N LEU A 216 16.56 10.78 -11.76
CA LEU A 216 15.61 11.28 -10.77
C LEU A 216 14.16 11.15 -11.24
N ILE A 217 13.86 11.56 -12.48
CA ILE A 217 12.51 11.46 -13.07
C ILE A 217 12.06 10.01 -13.08
N LYS A 218 12.93 9.10 -13.53
CA LYS A 218 12.62 7.66 -13.56
C LYS A 218 12.25 7.15 -12.17
N THR A 219 13.01 7.52 -11.15
CA THR A 219 12.77 7.11 -9.76
C THR A 219 11.43 7.63 -9.25
N ILE A 220 11.16 8.94 -9.38
CA ILE A 220 9.90 9.55 -8.93
C ILE A 220 8.70 8.94 -9.68
N PHE A 221 8.82 8.71 -10.99
CA PHE A 221 7.74 8.14 -11.79
C PHE A 221 7.43 6.69 -11.41
N GLU A 222 8.44 5.87 -11.14
CA GLU A 222 8.26 4.48 -10.70
C GLU A 222 7.60 4.38 -9.33
N GLU A 223 7.95 5.27 -8.42
CA GLU A 223 7.46 5.27 -7.04
C GLU A 223 6.05 5.85 -6.93
N GLU A 224 5.84 7.09 -7.39
CA GLU A 224 4.61 7.84 -7.16
C GLU A 224 3.52 7.57 -8.21
N VAL A 225 3.91 7.36 -9.48
CA VAL A 225 2.94 7.19 -10.57
C VAL A 225 2.59 5.71 -10.78
N LEU A 226 3.61 4.85 -10.94
CA LEU A 226 3.44 3.42 -11.19
C LEU A 226 3.13 2.61 -9.91
N GLY A 227 3.55 3.07 -8.73
CA GLY A 227 3.23 2.45 -7.45
C GLY A 227 3.89 1.08 -7.22
N LYS A 228 5.08 0.86 -7.78
CA LYS A 228 5.77 -0.44 -7.73
C LYS A 228 6.25 -0.88 -6.33
N ASN A 229 6.34 0.04 -5.35
CA ASN A 229 6.98 -0.22 -4.03
C ASN A 229 6.03 -0.30 -2.82
N LYS A 230 4.74 -0.63 -3.00
CA LYS A 230 3.81 -0.80 -1.85
C LYS A 230 3.84 -2.20 -1.20
N LYS A 231 4.94 -2.97 -1.28
CA LYS A 231 4.93 -4.39 -0.84
C LYS A 231 5.65 -4.66 0.48
N HIS A 232 6.61 -3.84 0.92
CA HIS A 232 7.27 -3.99 2.22
C HIS A 232 7.57 -2.62 2.84
N GLU A 233 6.63 -2.05 3.62
CA GLU A 233 6.72 -0.67 4.13
C GLU A 233 8.01 -0.31 4.87
N HIS A 234 8.66 -1.23 5.57
CA HIS A 234 9.90 -0.93 6.30
C HIS A 234 11.18 -1.17 5.50
N GLU A 235 11.31 -2.31 4.80
CA GLU A 235 12.49 -2.58 3.95
C GLU A 235 12.53 -1.68 2.69
N ASP A 236 11.37 -1.31 2.12
CA ASP A 236 11.30 -0.55 0.86
C ASP A 236 11.70 0.93 1.06
N ILE A 237 11.39 1.54 2.21
CA ILE A 237 11.70 2.97 2.47
C ILE A 237 13.21 3.21 2.49
N HIS A 238 13.95 2.39 3.25
CA HIS A 238 15.41 2.52 3.31
C HIS A 238 16.03 2.31 1.93
N LYS A 239 15.54 1.32 1.17
CA LYS A 239 16.04 0.98 -0.17
C LYS A 239 15.84 2.11 -1.18
N THR A 240 14.70 2.79 -1.16
CA THR A 240 14.44 3.98 -1.97
C THR A 240 15.39 5.13 -1.61
N MET A 241 15.53 5.43 -0.31
CA MET A 241 16.42 6.49 0.16
C MET A 241 17.88 6.23 -0.23
N ILE A 242 18.35 4.98 -0.09
CA ILE A 242 19.71 4.55 -0.48
C ILE A 242 19.92 4.74 -1.98
N ARG A 243 18.96 4.35 -2.83
CA ARG A 243 19.07 4.52 -4.30
C ARG A 243 19.13 5.99 -4.69
N PHE A 244 18.29 6.82 -4.09
CA PHE A 244 18.25 8.26 -4.33
C PHE A 244 19.56 8.93 -3.88
N LEU A 245 20.04 8.65 -2.67
CA LEU A 245 21.30 9.23 -2.19
C LEU A 245 22.50 8.71 -2.98
N GLY A 246 22.48 7.44 -3.38
CA GLY A 246 23.49 6.82 -4.22
C GLY A 246 23.62 7.49 -5.59
N SER A 247 22.52 7.81 -6.26
CA SER A 247 22.57 8.51 -7.57
C SER A 247 23.13 9.93 -7.44
N ILE A 248 22.78 10.66 -6.36
CA ILE A 248 23.34 11.98 -6.06
C ILE A 248 24.85 11.90 -5.83
N ILE A 249 25.30 10.94 -5.03
CA ILE A 249 26.72 10.74 -4.73
C ILE A 249 27.50 10.44 -6.01
N ILE A 250 26.98 9.56 -6.88
CA ILE A 250 27.62 9.25 -8.17
C ILE A 250 27.71 10.51 -9.04
N ALA A 251 26.62 11.28 -9.16
CA ALA A 251 26.60 12.53 -9.93
C ALA A 251 27.62 13.56 -9.42
N LEU A 252 27.64 13.81 -8.10
CA LEU A 252 28.60 14.72 -7.48
C LEU A 252 30.04 14.23 -7.63
N SER A 253 30.28 12.91 -7.60
CA SER A 253 31.60 12.33 -7.82
C SER A 253 32.12 12.62 -9.22
N ILE A 254 31.28 12.43 -10.25
CA ILE A 254 31.64 12.69 -11.65
C ILE A 254 31.91 14.19 -11.85
N GLU A 255 31.05 15.05 -11.31
CA GLU A 255 31.21 16.51 -11.41
C GLU A 255 32.49 17.00 -10.71
N ALA A 256 32.79 16.46 -9.52
CA ALA A 256 34.01 16.80 -8.78
C ALA A 256 35.27 16.38 -9.55
N LEU A 257 35.27 15.18 -10.13
CA LEU A 257 36.38 14.70 -10.96
C LEU A 257 36.59 15.59 -12.19
N MET A 258 35.51 16.01 -12.85
CA MET A 258 35.59 16.94 -13.97
C MET A 258 36.16 18.30 -13.58
N LEU A 259 35.76 18.84 -12.41
CA LEU A 259 36.27 20.11 -11.90
C LEU A 259 37.78 20.04 -11.60
N VAL A 260 38.29 18.90 -11.12
CA VAL A 260 39.73 18.68 -10.96
C VAL A 260 40.44 18.85 -12.31
N PHE A 261 39.98 18.18 -13.36
CA PHE A 261 40.58 18.31 -14.69
C PHE A 261 40.49 19.73 -15.25
N LYS A 262 39.33 20.39 -15.07
CA LYS A 262 39.11 21.77 -15.52
C LYS A 262 40.09 22.74 -14.86
N PHE A 263 40.23 22.67 -13.53
CA PHE A 263 41.13 23.57 -12.82
C PHE A 263 42.60 23.19 -12.97
N ALA A 264 42.92 21.90 -13.18
CA ALA A 264 44.28 21.48 -13.52
C ALA A 264 44.79 22.10 -14.84
N LEU A 265 43.89 22.34 -15.81
CA LEU A 265 44.26 22.84 -17.13
C LEU A 265 44.09 24.35 -17.31
N ILE A 266 43.02 24.95 -16.75
CA ILE A 266 42.57 26.32 -17.14
C ILE A 266 42.73 27.34 -16.00
N GLY A 267 42.81 26.90 -14.74
CA GLY A 267 42.79 27.81 -13.58
C GLY A 267 43.28 27.12 -12.31
N PRO A 268 44.59 26.82 -12.21
CA PRO A 268 45.16 25.99 -11.14
C PRO A 268 44.95 26.58 -9.75
N GLU A 269 44.82 27.90 -9.63
CA GLU A 269 44.49 28.59 -8.38
C GLU A 269 43.15 28.15 -7.76
N LYS A 270 42.25 27.53 -8.53
CA LYS A 270 40.94 27.04 -8.06
C LYS A 270 40.90 25.53 -7.79
N ILE A 271 42.00 24.80 -7.98
CA ILE A 271 42.07 23.35 -7.73
C ILE A 271 41.61 22.98 -6.32
N LEU A 272 41.91 23.84 -5.34
CA LEU A 272 41.52 23.61 -3.95
C LEU A 272 40.00 23.40 -3.79
N TYR A 273 39.16 24.12 -4.55
CA TYR A 273 37.70 23.94 -4.49
C TYR A 273 37.27 22.56 -4.98
N ALA A 274 37.91 22.03 -6.01
CA ALA A 274 37.62 20.68 -6.51
C ALA A 274 38.07 19.60 -5.51
N VAL A 275 39.22 19.79 -4.85
CA VAL A 275 39.69 18.90 -3.79
C VAL A 275 38.75 18.90 -2.59
N ILE A 276 38.28 20.08 -2.15
CA ILE A 276 37.30 20.20 -1.07
C ILE A 276 35.98 19.49 -1.43
N LEU A 277 35.50 19.65 -2.67
CA LEU A 277 34.30 18.97 -3.14
C LEU A 277 34.47 17.43 -3.13
N LEU A 278 35.60 16.92 -3.60
CA LEU A 278 35.97 15.49 -3.49
C LEU A 278 36.00 15.00 -2.04
N GLY A 279 36.53 15.83 -1.12
CA GLY A 279 36.46 15.58 0.32
C GLY A 279 35.01 15.50 0.85
N GLY A 280 34.13 16.37 0.37
CA GLY A 280 32.70 16.32 0.72
C GLY A 280 32.01 15.05 0.21
N VAL A 281 32.29 14.65 -1.04
CA VAL A 281 31.75 13.43 -1.64
C VAL A 281 32.21 12.17 -0.90
N THR A 282 33.49 12.10 -0.51
CA THR A 282 34.00 10.99 0.29
C THR A 282 33.35 10.93 1.67
N LEU A 283 33.11 12.07 2.32
CA LEU A 283 32.38 12.13 3.60
C LEU A 283 30.92 11.66 3.43
N LEU A 284 30.24 12.03 2.36
CA LEU A 284 28.90 11.53 2.04
C LEU A 284 28.87 10.02 1.80
N LEU A 285 29.88 9.47 1.11
CA LEU A 285 30.05 8.02 0.94
C LEU A 285 30.23 7.31 2.28
N PHE A 286 31.07 7.84 3.18
CA PHE A 286 31.22 7.31 4.53
C PHE A 286 29.93 7.39 5.34
N GLY A 287 29.20 8.51 5.25
CA GLY A 287 27.89 8.66 5.89
C GLY A 287 26.87 7.64 5.40
N LEU A 288 26.80 7.41 4.08
CA LEU A 288 25.92 6.39 3.50
C LEU A 288 26.35 4.97 3.92
N ALA A 289 27.65 4.67 3.93
CA ALA A 289 28.16 3.38 4.38
C ALA A 289 27.83 3.12 5.85
N TYR A 290 27.95 4.14 6.70
CA TYR A 290 27.56 4.06 8.12
C TYR A 290 26.05 3.83 8.28
N TYR A 291 25.22 4.58 7.55
CA TYR A 291 23.77 4.42 7.55
C TYR A 291 23.34 3.00 7.16
N LEU A 292 23.92 2.46 6.06
CA LEU A 292 23.69 1.09 5.61
C LEU A 292 24.06 0.05 6.67
N LYS A 293 25.18 0.25 7.35
CA LYS A 293 25.62 -0.65 8.43
C LYS A 293 24.68 -0.60 9.63
N SER A 294 24.21 0.59 10.01
CA SER A 294 23.32 0.79 11.16
C SER A 294 21.96 0.11 10.98
N ILE A 295 21.41 0.15 9.76
CA ILE A 295 20.14 -0.53 9.45
C ILE A 295 20.33 -2.05 9.53
N ARG A 296 21.42 -2.57 8.95
CA ARG A 296 21.67 -4.02 8.94
C ARG A 296 21.85 -4.61 10.35
N SER A 297 22.28 -3.80 11.32
CA SER A 297 22.41 -4.24 12.73
C SER A 297 21.11 -4.20 13.53
N GLU A 298 20.04 -3.56 13.04
CA GLU A 298 18.72 -3.58 13.71
C GLU A 298 17.88 -4.81 13.33
N ASP A 299 18.23 -5.48 12.22
CA ASP A 299 17.53 -6.67 11.70
C ASP A 299 18.16 -8.01 12.15
N GLU A 300 19.31 -8.01 12.84
CA GLU A 300 19.98 -9.18 13.46
C GLU A 300 19.70 -9.27 14.98
#